data_AF-A0A433DKS6-F1
#
_entry.id   AF-A0A433DKS6-F1
#
_cell.length_a   1.000
_cell.length_b   1.000
_cell.length_c   1.000
_cell.angle_alpha   90.00
_cell.angle_beta   90.00
_cell.angle_gamma   90.00
#
_symmetry.space_group_name_H-M   'P 1'
#
loop_
_entity.id
_entity.type
_entity.pdbx_description
1 polymer ?
#
loop_
_entity_poly.entity_id
_entity_poly.type
_entity_poly.pdbx_seq_one_letter_code
_entity_poly.pdbx_strand_id
1 'polypeptide(L)'
;MYTHLPSGPSVSRPNNYSNDQNIQMLNNNEFVPEPRAKFLDALRNVDAGQSIVMPSLGQDPKHFKEGYQGRTFFITQQMIDMWRMLSADQQQQQQQLPLHLRIGPRSIKRVLSGPMGVGKSYLALFLAAKAYAENWPVLYISDAADIDRDEVTSSIRICQLFLSINRDILTAAEFRELIGNRTKGTPLVVSCAYAIFGNLLLQKSRKTLLVVDEHGVLFNSDPPAPERLPVLRPLMNLTAWREDASGARVVLTGTAHAKFERKHLVNGMNDWVEFVGPLPENTFDSLLRLHPFLGRPAIAPKVKKIVNCVPRELMYLDKHMKDSTGNYISEATVDKKLRAFRKDRGDAFLKAARNYFESLDAGSKTDYRRALSNMFLRWSDIEHTISFDWKFLDTGLVYRFKDEYSYVKYKYLCPAALDALLEVYATFPLPRDVSVTSLIDGRLTGNNFEEILFQQLVKYRDIPFKATDLNGSPTTDVHIRFRHFISLEKDQFTPGAEHAQSLVRGYAGYPRFDFMVGRIFIQVSVSTFDKRNEGSASINKAFTRPYNSDPNQNQIEVYLNAMFGPGHKADINDGRFVVTQNGLPVPDFRIVYIRGNLGSPRHLQLVRRYRDVAFVDYEELKTKLFGDFLK
;
A
#
# COMPACT_ATOMS: atom_id res chain seq x y z
N MET A 1 -82.83 17.23 -41.18
CA MET A 1 -83.10 16.35 -40.03
C MET A 1 -81.88 15.46 -39.84
N TYR A 2 -81.42 15.40 -38.59
CA TYR A 2 -80.35 14.56 -38.02
C TYR A 2 -78.88 15.01 -38.07
N THR A 3 -78.53 15.45 -36.87
CA THR A 3 -77.30 15.79 -36.15
C THR A 3 -76.33 14.64 -35.89
N HIS A 4 -75.03 15.01 -35.88
CA HIS A 4 -73.95 14.72 -34.91
C HIS A 4 -73.34 13.31 -34.64
N LEU A 5 -72.00 13.28 -34.85
CA LEU A 5 -70.87 12.83 -33.97
C LEU A 5 -70.54 11.31 -33.87
N PRO A 6 -69.32 10.91 -33.42
CA PRO A 6 -68.01 11.02 -34.08
C PRO A 6 -67.28 9.66 -34.19
N SER A 7 -66.35 9.51 -35.14
CA SER A 7 -65.48 8.33 -35.27
C SER A 7 -64.38 8.31 -34.18
N GLY A 8 -64.31 7.22 -33.42
CA GLY A 8 -63.38 7.03 -32.29
C GLY A 8 -61.89 6.88 -32.68
N PRO A 9 -60.98 6.93 -31.67
CA PRO A 9 -59.55 6.86 -31.90
C PRO A 9 -59.08 5.43 -32.20
N SER A 10 -58.23 5.32 -33.22
CA SER A 10 -57.50 4.13 -33.60
C SER A 10 -56.60 3.62 -32.46
N VAL A 11 -56.73 2.33 -32.14
CA VAL A 11 -55.85 1.59 -31.23
C VAL A 11 -54.43 1.57 -31.78
N SER A 12 -53.53 2.32 -31.15
CA SER A 12 -52.09 2.26 -31.41
C SER A 12 -51.47 1.03 -30.73
N ARG A 13 -50.84 0.18 -31.54
CA ARG A 13 -50.13 -1.03 -31.09
C ARG A 13 -48.84 -0.66 -30.32
N PRO A 14 -48.62 -1.16 -29.08
CA PRO A 14 -47.41 -0.89 -28.32
C PRO A 14 -46.34 -1.99 -28.51
N ASN A 15 -45.82 -2.18 -29.73
CA ASN A 15 -44.82 -3.26 -30.00
C ASN A 15 -43.56 -2.84 -30.78
N ASN A 16 -43.44 -1.62 -31.31
CA ASN A 16 -42.26 -1.26 -32.13
C ASN A 16 -41.06 -0.72 -31.33
N TYR A 17 -41.28 0.02 -30.24
CA TYR A 17 -40.18 0.63 -29.46
C TYR A 17 -39.24 -0.38 -28.77
N SER A 18 -39.73 -1.58 -28.44
CA SER A 18 -38.94 -2.62 -27.75
C SER A 18 -38.02 -3.40 -28.69
N ASN A 19 -38.35 -3.52 -29.97
CA ASN A 19 -37.53 -4.26 -30.94
C ASN A 19 -36.37 -3.41 -31.46
N ASP A 20 -36.56 -2.10 -31.63
CA ASP A 20 -35.50 -1.19 -32.07
C ASP A 20 -34.38 -1.04 -31.02
N GLN A 21 -34.73 -1.02 -29.73
CA GLN A 21 -33.72 -1.00 -28.64
C GLN A 21 -32.88 -2.29 -28.61
N ASN A 22 -33.49 -3.47 -28.85
CA ASN A 22 -32.76 -4.74 -28.91
C ASN A 22 -31.78 -4.80 -30.08
N ILE A 23 -32.21 -4.36 -31.27
CA ILE A 23 -31.38 -4.36 -32.47
C ILE A 23 -30.22 -3.36 -32.30
N GLN A 24 -30.48 -2.17 -31.76
CA GLN A 24 -29.42 -1.18 -31.51
C GLN A 24 -28.40 -1.66 -30.46
N MET A 25 -28.84 -2.35 -29.40
CA MET A 25 -27.92 -2.88 -28.39
C MET A 25 -27.06 -4.03 -28.90
N LEU A 26 -27.62 -4.95 -29.69
CA LEU A 26 -26.89 -6.09 -30.26
C LEU A 26 -25.95 -5.69 -31.42
N ASN A 27 -26.23 -4.55 -32.07
CA ASN A 27 -25.42 -4.00 -33.14
C ASN A 27 -24.44 -2.91 -32.68
N ASN A 28 -24.35 -2.62 -31.37
CA ASN A 28 -23.34 -1.69 -30.87
C ASN A 28 -21.95 -2.35 -30.94
N ASN A 29 -21.06 -1.76 -31.73
CA ASN A 29 -19.68 -2.24 -31.91
C ASN A 29 -18.65 -1.43 -31.08
N GLU A 30 -19.09 -0.47 -30.29
CA GLU A 30 -18.22 0.45 -29.53
C GLU A 30 -17.29 -0.28 -28.55
N PHE A 31 -17.80 -1.31 -27.87
CA PHE A 31 -17.09 -2.05 -26.82
C PHE A 31 -16.64 -3.44 -27.25
N VAL A 32 -16.50 -3.68 -28.55
CA VAL A 32 -16.12 -5.00 -29.06
C VAL A 32 -14.64 -5.26 -28.75
N PRO A 33 -14.32 -6.36 -28.03
CA PRO A 33 -12.94 -6.75 -27.80
C PRO A 33 -12.27 -7.27 -29.07
N GLU A 34 -10.94 -7.23 -29.09
CA GLU A 34 -10.17 -8.01 -30.06
C GLU A 34 -10.43 -9.52 -29.89
N PRO A 35 -10.24 -10.36 -30.93
CA PRO A 35 -10.60 -11.78 -30.86
C PRO A 35 -9.91 -12.52 -29.70
N ARG A 36 -10.63 -13.45 -29.05
CA ARG A 36 -10.10 -14.29 -27.94
C ARG A 36 -8.78 -14.96 -28.25
N ALA A 37 -8.57 -15.38 -29.50
CA ALA A 37 -7.31 -15.99 -29.94
C ALA A 37 -6.09 -15.08 -29.66
N LYS A 38 -6.21 -13.76 -29.91
CA LYS A 38 -5.12 -12.81 -29.61
C LYS A 38 -4.83 -12.72 -28.10
N PHE A 39 -5.86 -12.79 -27.27
CA PHE A 39 -5.69 -12.81 -25.82
C PHE A 39 -5.07 -14.11 -25.35
N LEU A 40 -5.50 -15.25 -25.90
CA LEU A 40 -4.89 -16.54 -25.61
C LEU A 40 -3.41 -16.53 -25.98
N ASP A 41 -3.05 -16.05 -27.16
CA ASP A 41 -1.65 -15.96 -27.60
C ASP A 41 -0.82 -15.03 -26.70
N ALA A 42 -1.39 -13.89 -26.28
CA ALA A 42 -0.69 -12.93 -25.42
C ALA A 42 -0.59 -13.36 -23.95
N LEU A 43 -1.54 -14.15 -23.43
CA LEU A 43 -1.65 -14.46 -22.00
C LEU A 43 -1.37 -15.92 -21.65
N ARG A 44 -1.14 -16.80 -22.63
CA ARG A 44 -0.85 -18.21 -22.37
C ARG A 44 0.53 -18.36 -21.74
N ASN A 45 0.59 -19.08 -20.62
CA ASN A 45 1.82 -19.39 -19.88
C ASN A 45 2.66 -18.14 -19.50
N VAL A 46 2.00 -17.01 -19.24
CA VAL A 46 2.71 -15.82 -18.77
C VAL A 46 3.17 -15.98 -17.32
N ASP A 47 4.40 -15.55 -17.05
CA ASP A 47 5.02 -15.54 -15.73
C ASP A 47 5.22 -14.12 -15.21
N ALA A 48 5.39 -14.00 -13.89
CA ALA A 48 5.69 -12.73 -13.25
C ALA A 48 7.01 -12.14 -13.78
N GLY A 49 7.01 -10.83 -14.03
CA GLY A 49 8.13 -10.08 -14.60
C GLY A 49 8.14 -10.02 -16.13
N GLN A 50 7.31 -10.81 -16.83
CA GLN A 50 7.19 -10.73 -18.28
C GLN A 50 6.40 -9.49 -18.74
N SER A 51 6.75 -9.00 -19.92
CA SER A 51 6.01 -7.96 -20.63
C SER A 51 5.24 -8.54 -21.81
N ILE A 52 4.01 -8.07 -22.01
CA ILE A 52 3.17 -8.42 -23.16
C ILE A 52 2.63 -7.15 -23.81
N VAL A 53 2.10 -7.26 -25.02
CA VAL A 53 1.23 -6.23 -25.60
C VAL A 53 -0.21 -6.61 -25.26
N MET A 54 -0.85 -5.86 -24.37
CA MET A 54 -2.21 -6.16 -23.92
C MET A 54 -3.22 -5.87 -25.05
N PRO A 55 -3.94 -6.89 -25.58
CA PRO A 55 -4.98 -6.64 -26.58
C PRO A 55 -6.15 -5.82 -26.00
N SER A 56 -6.97 -5.24 -26.87
CA SER A 56 -8.10 -4.40 -26.47
C SER A 56 -9.31 -5.20 -26.02
N LEU A 57 -9.82 -4.99 -24.80
CA LEU A 57 -11.08 -5.58 -24.33
C LEU A 57 -12.32 -4.76 -24.75
N GLY A 58 -12.14 -3.78 -25.66
CA GLY A 58 -13.18 -2.80 -26.00
C GLY A 58 -13.30 -1.66 -24.98
N GLN A 59 -12.66 -1.80 -23.81
CA GLN A 59 -12.51 -0.76 -22.81
C GLN A 59 -11.09 -0.78 -22.25
N ASP A 60 -10.64 0.39 -21.79
CA ASP A 60 -9.36 0.56 -21.14
C ASP A 60 -9.54 1.28 -19.79
N PRO A 61 -8.71 0.98 -18.77
CA PRO A 61 -8.67 1.78 -17.56
C PRO A 61 -8.28 3.23 -17.81
N LYS A 62 -8.62 4.11 -16.86
CA LYS A 62 -8.17 5.51 -16.89
C LYS A 62 -6.65 5.58 -17.04
N HIS A 63 -6.21 6.45 -17.95
CA HIS A 63 -4.79 6.67 -18.27
C HIS A 63 -4.03 5.45 -18.84
N PHE A 64 -4.72 4.37 -19.20
CA PHE A 64 -4.07 3.27 -19.89
C PHE A 64 -3.59 3.74 -21.28
N LYS A 65 -2.38 3.31 -21.68
CA LYS A 65 -1.66 3.74 -22.89
C LYS A 65 -1.16 5.18 -22.89
N GLU A 66 -1.50 5.99 -21.89
CA GLU A 66 -0.90 7.31 -21.75
C GLU A 66 0.59 7.17 -21.40
N GLY A 67 1.45 7.94 -22.08
CA GLY A 67 2.88 7.97 -21.81
C GLY A 67 3.71 6.97 -22.63
N TYR A 68 4.91 6.66 -22.14
CA TYR A 68 5.96 6.00 -22.93
C TYR A 68 5.73 4.50 -23.17
N GLN A 69 4.93 3.82 -22.34
CA GLN A 69 4.77 2.37 -22.40
C GLN A 69 3.73 1.90 -23.43
N GLY A 70 2.82 2.78 -23.86
CA GLY A 70 1.71 2.42 -24.74
C GLY A 70 0.89 1.24 -24.21
N ARG A 71 0.62 0.23 -25.06
CA ARG A 71 -0.08 -1.02 -24.66
C ARG A 71 0.85 -2.06 -24.02
N THR A 72 2.13 -1.76 -23.81
CA THR A 72 3.04 -2.67 -23.12
C THR A 72 2.58 -2.84 -21.68
N PHE A 73 2.42 -4.09 -21.25
CA PHE A 73 1.82 -4.46 -19.98
C PHE A 73 2.74 -5.44 -19.26
N PHE A 74 3.02 -5.19 -17.99
CA PHE A 74 3.91 -6.03 -17.19
C PHE A 74 3.12 -6.88 -16.20
N ILE A 75 3.43 -8.17 -16.17
CA ILE A 75 2.77 -9.16 -15.33
C ILE A 75 3.44 -9.18 -13.95
N THR A 76 2.67 -8.96 -12.88
CA THR A 76 3.18 -9.06 -11.50
C THR A 76 2.91 -10.44 -10.91
N GLN A 77 3.64 -10.79 -9.84
CA GLN A 77 3.35 -12.01 -9.09
C GLN A 77 1.93 -11.98 -8.49
N GLN A 78 1.50 -10.83 -7.96
CA GLN A 78 0.15 -10.67 -7.41
C GLN A 78 -0.94 -10.89 -8.46
N MET A 79 -0.72 -10.49 -9.72
CA MET A 79 -1.63 -10.80 -10.83
C MET A 79 -1.77 -12.31 -11.04
N ILE A 80 -0.65 -13.03 -11.07
CA ILE A 80 -0.63 -14.49 -11.23
C ILE A 80 -1.32 -15.18 -10.06
N ASP A 81 -1.03 -14.77 -8.82
CA ASP A 81 -1.58 -15.39 -7.62
C ASP A 81 -3.09 -15.14 -7.50
N MET A 82 -3.54 -13.92 -7.80
CA MET A 82 -4.96 -13.60 -7.92
C MET A 82 -5.64 -14.45 -8.99
N TRP A 83 -5.04 -14.60 -10.18
CA TRP A 83 -5.61 -15.44 -11.23
C TRP A 83 -5.72 -16.91 -10.80
N ARG A 84 -4.67 -17.47 -10.22
CA ARG A 84 -4.66 -18.86 -9.69
C ARG A 84 -5.77 -19.06 -8.66
N MET A 85 -5.98 -18.09 -7.77
CA MET A 85 -7.04 -18.12 -6.78
C MET A 85 -8.44 -18.09 -7.42
N LEU A 86 -8.66 -17.20 -8.40
CA LEU A 86 -9.96 -17.10 -9.08
C LEU A 86 -10.26 -18.32 -9.96
N SER A 87 -9.24 -18.86 -10.64
CA SER A 87 -9.34 -19.98 -11.58
C SER A 87 -9.30 -21.36 -10.90
N ALA A 88 -8.98 -21.44 -9.61
CA ALA A 88 -8.97 -22.68 -8.85
C ALA A 88 -10.29 -23.47 -9.00
N ASP A 89 -10.15 -24.77 -9.27
CA ASP A 89 -11.25 -25.71 -9.14
C ASP A 89 -11.42 -26.12 -7.68
N GLN A 90 -12.30 -25.39 -7.00
CA GLN A 90 -12.58 -25.63 -5.58
C GLN A 90 -13.20 -27.00 -5.31
N GLN A 91 -13.87 -27.63 -6.29
CA GLN A 91 -14.39 -28.97 -6.11
C GLN A 91 -13.25 -29.98 -5.95
N GLN A 92 -12.23 -29.89 -6.81
CA GLN A 92 -11.06 -30.74 -6.72
C GLN A 92 -10.26 -30.50 -5.43
N GLN A 93 -10.07 -29.23 -5.04
CA GLN A 93 -9.39 -28.89 -3.78
C GLN A 93 -10.09 -29.49 -2.56
N GLN A 94 -11.42 -29.48 -2.53
CA GLN A 94 -12.18 -30.04 -1.41
C GLN A 94 -12.21 -31.55 -1.39
N GLN A 95 -12.18 -32.20 -2.56
CA GLN A 95 -12.09 -33.66 -2.63
C GLN A 95 -10.79 -34.19 -2.01
N GLN A 96 -9.72 -33.37 -1.98
CA GLN A 96 -8.44 -33.71 -1.35
C GLN A 96 -8.44 -33.50 0.18
N LEU A 97 -9.44 -32.80 0.75
CA LEU A 97 -9.55 -32.59 2.20
C LEU A 97 -10.34 -33.72 2.90
N PRO A 98 -10.00 -34.05 4.17
CA PRO A 98 -10.80 -34.95 5.01
C PRO A 98 -12.26 -34.51 5.10
N LEU A 99 -13.20 -35.46 5.14
CA LEU A 99 -14.65 -35.20 5.01
C LEU A 99 -15.17 -34.11 5.98
N HIS A 100 -14.66 -34.08 7.21
CA HIS A 100 -15.05 -33.14 8.26
C HIS A 100 -14.50 -31.71 8.08
N LEU A 101 -13.56 -31.51 7.15
CA LEU A 101 -12.98 -30.21 6.80
C LEU A 101 -13.46 -29.69 5.43
N ARG A 102 -14.31 -30.45 4.73
CA ARG A 102 -14.86 -30.02 3.44
C ARG A 102 -15.91 -28.95 3.67
N ILE A 103 -15.68 -27.78 3.09
CA ILE A 103 -16.62 -26.67 3.08
C ILE A 103 -16.99 -26.43 1.63
N GLY A 104 -18.20 -26.80 1.19
CA GLY A 104 -18.65 -26.81 -0.22
C GLY A 104 -18.16 -25.63 -1.07
N PRO A 105 -17.93 -25.79 -2.39
CA PRO A 105 -17.33 -24.76 -3.24
C PRO A 105 -18.15 -23.49 -3.24
N ARG A 106 -17.48 -22.33 -3.19
CA ARG A 106 -18.07 -21.02 -2.98
C ARG A 106 -17.74 -20.00 -4.05
N SER A 107 -18.59 -18.98 -4.16
CA SER A 107 -18.26 -17.78 -4.93
C SER A 107 -17.07 -17.04 -4.30
N ILE A 108 -16.20 -16.46 -5.14
CA ILE A 108 -15.02 -15.70 -4.68
C ILE A 108 -15.27 -14.22 -4.93
N LYS A 109 -15.12 -13.41 -3.87
CA LYS A 109 -15.24 -11.95 -3.93
C LYS A 109 -13.92 -11.33 -3.51
N ARG A 110 -13.44 -10.36 -4.26
CA ARG A 110 -12.24 -9.60 -3.95
C ARG A 110 -12.46 -8.11 -4.13
N VAL A 111 -11.93 -7.36 -3.18
CA VAL A 111 -11.91 -5.91 -3.16
C VAL A 111 -10.45 -5.48 -3.18
N LEU A 112 -9.98 -4.96 -4.32
CA LEU A 112 -8.60 -4.49 -4.46
C LEU A 112 -8.48 -3.12 -3.80
N SER A 113 -7.74 -3.09 -2.70
CA SER A 113 -7.56 -1.90 -1.88
C SER A 113 -6.12 -1.42 -1.90
N GLY A 114 -5.94 -0.10 -1.94
CA GLY A 114 -4.62 0.51 -1.89
C GLY A 114 -4.68 1.95 -2.38
N PRO A 115 -3.60 2.72 -2.22
CA PRO A 115 -3.56 4.10 -2.68
C PRO A 115 -3.84 4.24 -4.18
N MET A 116 -4.25 5.42 -4.60
CA MET A 116 -4.36 5.72 -6.03
C MET A 116 -3.03 5.43 -6.75
N GLY A 117 -3.09 4.98 -8.01
CA GLY A 117 -1.89 4.92 -8.85
C GLY A 117 -0.87 3.81 -8.56
N VAL A 118 -1.19 2.85 -7.68
CA VAL A 118 -0.34 1.69 -7.38
C VAL A 118 -0.51 0.50 -8.35
N GLY A 119 -1.47 0.57 -9.28
CA GLY A 119 -1.67 -0.46 -10.32
C GLY A 119 -2.91 -1.34 -10.18
N LYS A 120 -3.87 -1.00 -9.29
CA LYS A 120 -5.10 -1.78 -9.08
C LYS A 120 -5.93 -1.99 -10.35
N SER A 121 -6.10 -0.94 -11.14
CA SER A 121 -6.81 -0.97 -12.42
C SER A 121 -6.14 -1.87 -13.46
N TYR A 122 -4.80 -1.95 -13.44
CA TYR A 122 -4.05 -2.86 -14.31
C TYR A 122 -4.23 -4.31 -13.87
N LEU A 123 -4.22 -4.58 -12.56
CA LEU A 123 -4.56 -5.90 -12.00
C LEU A 123 -5.99 -6.30 -12.38
N ALA A 124 -6.97 -5.40 -12.27
CA ALA A 124 -8.35 -5.64 -12.69
C ALA A 124 -8.46 -5.98 -14.20
N LEU A 125 -7.79 -5.21 -15.05
CA LEU A 125 -7.73 -5.44 -16.50
C LEU A 125 -7.12 -6.82 -16.83
N PHE A 126 -6.02 -7.19 -16.17
CA PHE A 126 -5.39 -8.50 -16.36
C PHE A 126 -6.34 -9.66 -16.06
N LEU A 127 -7.09 -9.57 -14.96
CA LEU A 127 -8.04 -10.62 -14.57
C LEU A 127 -9.21 -10.74 -15.56
N ALA A 128 -9.76 -9.61 -16.01
CA ALA A 128 -10.80 -9.59 -17.04
C ALA A 128 -10.28 -10.20 -18.37
N ALA A 129 -9.06 -9.85 -18.78
CA ALA A 129 -8.44 -10.33 -20.00
C ALA A 129 -8.16 -11.84 -19.95
N LYS A 130 -7.71 -12.36 -18.80
CA LYS A 130 -7.53 -13.80 -18.56
C LYS A 130 -8.84 -14.57 -18.63
N ALA A 131 -9.89 -14.09 -17.96
CA ALA A 131 -11.20 -14.72 -18.00
C ALA A 131 -11.80 -14.71 -19.42
N TYR A 132 -11.60 -13.62 -20.16
CA TYR A 132 -11.97 -13.53 -21.57
C TYR A 132 -11.19 -14.54 -22.43
N ALA A 133 -9.87 -14.66 -22.26
CA ALA A 133 -9.06 -15.64 -22.99
C ALA A 133 -9.51 -17.09 -22.75
N GLU A 134 -9.99 -17.40 -21.53
CA GLU A 134 -10.41 -18.75 -21.13
C GLU A 134 -11.92 -19.03 -21.31
N ASN A 135 -12.62 -18.24 -22.12
CA ASN A 135 -14.05 -18.42 -22.47
C ASN A 135 -15.04 -18.31 -21.29
N TRP A 136 -14.67 -17.58 -20.24
CA TRP A 136 -15.60 -17.27 -19.16
C TRP A 136 -16.54 -16.13 -19.59
N PRO A 137 -17.82 -16.12 -19.18
CA PRO A 137 -18.65 -14.93 -19.26
C PRO A 137 -18.07 -13.83 -18.37
N VAL A 138 -17.83 -12.66 -18.96
CA VAL A 138 -17.18 -11.52 -18.30
C VAL A 138 -18.05 -10.27 -18.41
N LEU A 139 -18.29 -9.59 -17.28
CA LEU A 139 -18.69 -8.18 -17.28
C LEU A 139 -17.50 -7.37 -16.77
N TYR A 140 -16.86 -6.62 -17.66
CA TYR A 140 -15.83 -5.66 -17.29
C TYR A 140 -16.40 -4.25 -17.42
N ILE A 141 -16.24 -3.44 -16.37
CA ILE A 141 -16.60 -2.02 -16.34
C ILE A 141 -15.33 -1.28 -15.93
N SER A 142 -14.68 -0.60 -16.88
CA SER A 142 -13.40 0.09 -16.63
C SER A 142 -13.54 1.44 -15.90
N ASP A 143 -14.73 2.03 -15.88
CA ASP A 143 -15.06 3.20 -15.06
C ASP A 143 -16.50 3.11 -14.57
N ALA A 144 -16.70 2.92 -13.27
CA ALA A 144 -18.03 2.84 -12.67
C ALA A 144 -18.85 4.13 -12.84
N ALA A 145 -18.23 5.28 -13.15
CA ALA A 145 -18.96 6.50 -13.48
C ALA A 145 -19.88 6.34 -14.70
N ASP A 146 -19.56 5.42 -15.62
CA ASP A 146 -20.36 5.15 -16.82
C ASP A 146 -21.73 4.54 -16.51
N ILE A 147 -21.88 3.93 -15.33
CA ILE A 147 -23.11 3.29 -14.88
C ILE A 147 -23.77 4.03 -13.71
N ASP A 148 -23.29 5.22 -13.33
CA ASP A 148 -23.96 6.10 -12.36
C ASP A 148 -24.80 7.16 -13.09
N ARG A 149 -25.92 6.73 -13.67
CA ARG A 149 -26.85 7.58 -14.44
C ARG A 149 -28.29 7.40 -13.90
N ASP A 150 -29.28 7.36 -14.77
CA ASP A 150 -30.61 6.83 -14.46
C ASP A 150 -30.66 5.31 -14.67
N GLU A 151 -31.70 4.64 -14.15
CA GLU A 151 -31.84 3.18 -14.17
C GLU A 151 -31.78 2.62 -15.60
N VAL A 152 -32.41 3.30 -16.58
CA VAL A 152 -32.49 2.83 -17.96
C VAL A 152 -31.14 2.99 -18.65
N THR A 153 -30.54 4.17 -18.58
CA THR A 153 -29.22 4.44 -19.21
C THR A 153 -28.13 3.55 -18.62
N SER A 154 -28.12 3.37 -17.30
CA SER A 154 -27.16 2.50 -16.61
C SER A 154 -27.34 1.03 -17.06
N SER A 155 -28.59 0.57 -17.16
CA SER A 155 -28.91 -0.79 -17.63
C SER A 155 -28.55 -1.00 -19.10
N ILE A 156 -28.75 -0.01 -19.97
CA ILE A 156 -28.29 -0.04 -21.36
C ILE A 156 -26.78 -0.24 -21.39
N ARG A 157 -26.02 0.55 -20.62
CA ARG A 157 -24.57 0.45 -20.59
C ARG A 157 -24.11 -0.92 -20.09
N ILE A 158 -24.69 -1.45 -19.01
CA ILE A 158 -24.39 -2.80 -18.50
C ILE A 158 -24.61 -3.87 -19.58
N CYS A 159 -25.76 -3.81 -20.26
CA CYS A 159 -26.08 -4.79 -21.29
C CYS A 159 -25.15 -4.67 -22.51
N GLN A 160 -24.83 -3.45 -22.96
CA GLN A 160 -23.89 -3.23 -24.07
C GLN A 160 -22.51 -3.80 -23.76
N LEU A 161 -21.97 -3.56 -22.56
CA LEU A 161 -20.67 -4.09 -22.14
C LEU A 161 -20.68 -5.62 -22.07
N PHE A 162 -21.69 -6.19 -21.41
CA PHE A 162 -21.79 -7.65 -21.28
C PHE A 162 -21.96 -8.35 -22.64
N LEU A 163 -22.87 -7.85 -23.49
CA LEU A 163 -23.13 -8.47 -24.78
C LEU A 163 -21.95 -8.34 -25.73
N SER A 164 -21.27 -7.18 -25.76
CA SER A 164 -20.10 -6.97 -26.63
C SER A 164 -18.97 -7.93 -26.32
N ILE A 165 -18.69 -8.17 -25.03
CA ILE A 165 -17.62 -9.06 -24.59
C ILE A 165 -17.99 -10.55 -24.77
N ASN A 166 -19.25 -10.94 -24.61
CA ASN A 166 -19.64 -12.35 -24.54
C ASN A 166 -20.37 -12.88 -25.78
N ARG A 167 -20.57 -12.05 -26.81
CA ARG A 167 -21.37 -12.38 -27.99
C ARG A 167 -21.02 -13.73 -28.63
N ASP A 168 -19.74 -14.09 -28.63
CA ASP A 168 -19.20 -15.28 -29.25
C ASP A 168 -19.36 -16.57 -28.42
N ILE A 169 -19.64 -16.45 -27.12
CA ILE A 169 -19.72 -17.59 -26.18
C ILE A 169 -21.09 -17.74 -25.47
N LEU A 170 -22.03 -16.82 -25.72
CA LEU A 170 -23.39 -16.90 -25.19
C LEU A 170 -24.20 -17.90 -26.02
N THR A 171 -24.84 -18.84 -25.33
CA THR A 171 -25.72 -19.84 -25.94
C THR A 171 -27.09 -19.26 -26.26
N ALA A 172 -27.83 -19.90 -27.17
CA ALA A 172 -29.21 -19.53 -27.47
C ALA A 172 -30.15 -19.65 -26.25
N ALA A 173 -29.81 -20.46 -25.24
CA ALA A 173 -30.57 -20.55 -23.99
C ALA A 173 -30.31 -19.33 -23.10
N GLU A 174 -29.04 -18.93 -22.92
CA GLU A 174 -28.65 -17.74 -22.15
C GLU A 174 -29.20 -16.45 -22.81
N PHE A 175 -29.22 -16.36 -24.14
CA PHE A 175 -29.88 -15.25 -24.84
C PHE A 175 -31.38 -15.21 -24.60
N ARG A 176 -32.06 -16.37 -24.59
CA ARG A 176 -33.49 -16.44 -24.26
C ARG A 176 -33.76 -16.04 -22.82
N GLU A 177 -32.87 -16.37 -21.90
CA GLU A 177 -32.99 -15.99 -20.49
C GLU A 177 -32.89 -14.46 -20.30
N LEU A 178 -31.98 -13.79 -21.02
CA LEU A 178 -31.87 -12.33 -21.01
C LEU A 178 -33.17 -11.64 -21.44
N ILE A 179 -33.81 -12.15 -22.48
CA ILE A 179 -35.00 -11.53 -23.10
C ILE A 179 -36.31 -12.00 -22.43
N GLY A 180 -36.31 -13.21 -21.86
CA GLY A 180 -37.49 -13.90 -21.33
C GLY A 180 -37.95 -13.39 -19.96
N ASN A 181 -37.06 -12.80 -19.16
CA ASN A 181 -37.36 -12.29 -17.81
C ASN A 181 -38.04 -10.91 -17.81
N ARG A 182 -39.00 -10.68 -18.72
CA ARG A 182 -39.65 -9.37 -18.86
C ARG A 182 -40.68 -9.16 -17.74
N THR A 183 -40.33 -8.32 -16.77
CA THR A 183 -41.28 -7.88 -15.74
C THR A 183 -42.25 -6.85 -16.32
N LYS A 184 -43.56 -7.06 -16.14
CA LYS A 184 -44.59 -6.14 -16.64
C LYS A 184 -44.37 -4.74 -16.06
N GLY A 185 -44.30 -3.73 -16.93
CA GLY A 185 -44.05 -2.32 -16.54
C GLY A 185 -42.58 -1.94 -16.33
N THR A 186 -41.64 -2.88 -16.42
CA THR A 186 -40.20 -2.60 -16.37
C THR A 186 -39.62 -2.53 -17.79
N PRO A 187 -38.78 -1.54 -18.12
CA PRO A 187 -38.06 -1.52 -19.39
C PRO A 187 -37.27 -2.80 -19.62
N LEU A 188 -37.23 -3.29 -20.85
CA LEU A 188 -36.59 -4.56 -21.18
C LEU A 188 -35.11 -4.56 -20.78
N VAL A 189 -34.40 -3.48 -21.09
CA VAL A 189 -32.97 -3.32 -20.78
C VAL A 189 -32.66 -3.44 -19.29
N VAL A 190 -33.57 -2.95 -18.44
CA VAL A 190 -33.47 -3.06 -16.98
C VAL A 190 -33.64 -4.53 -16.57
N SER A 191 -34.64 -5.22 -17.13
CA SER A 191 -34.83 -6.66 -16.90
C SER A 191 -33.62 -7.48 -17.36
N CYS A 192 -33.03 -7.14 -18.50
CA CYS A 192 -31.82 -7.78 -19.02
C CYS A 192 -30.63 -7.58 -18.06
N ALA A 193 -30.41 -6.36 -17.56
CA ALA A 193 -29.34 -6.08 -16.62
C ALA A 193 -29.52 -6.86 -15.30
N TYR A 194 -30.75 -7.00 -14.80
CA TYR A 194 -31.04 -7.89 -13.67
C TYR A 194 -30.70 -9.35 -13.96
N ALA A 195 -31.04 -9.86 -15.16
CA ALA A 195 -30.70 -11.22 -15.55
C ALA A 195 -29.18 -11.43 -15.66
N ILE A 196 -28.42 -10.42 -16.12
CA ILE A 196 -26.95 -10.48 -16.15
C ILE A 196 -26.40 -10.65 -14.73
N PHE A 197 -26.77 -9.77 -13.79
CA PHE A 197 -26.28 -9.84 -12.41
C PHE A 197 -26.79 -11.06 -11.64
N GLY A 198 -28.09 -11.34 -11.72
CA GLY A 198 -28.78 -12.33 -10.90
C GLY A 198 -28.65 -13.77 -11.39
N ASN A 199 -28.40 -13.97 -12.69
CA ASN A 199 -28.38 -15.30 -13.29
C ASN A 199 -27.07 -15.57 -14.03
N LEU A 200 -26.75 -14.80 -15.07
CA LEU A 200 -25.63 -15.14 -15.95
C LEU A 200 -24.25 -14.99 -15.28
N LEU A 201 -24.09 -14.04 -14.37
CA LEU A 201 -22.87 -13.90 -13.58
C LEU A 201 -22.92 -14.70 -12.27
N LEU A 202 -24.07 -15.27 -11.90
CA LEU A 202 -24.30 -15.99 -10.64
C LEU A 202 -24.41 -17.51 -10.83
N GLN A 203 -23.50 -18.08 -11.63
CA GLN A 203 -23.52 -19.48 -12.04
C GLN A 203 -22.84 -20.42 -11.04
N LYS A 204 -23.25 -21.68 -11.01
CA LYS A 204 -22.63 -22.73 -10.17
C LYS A 204 -21.58 -23.55 -10.93
N SER A 205 -21.92 -23.99 -12.14
CA SER A 205 -21.11 -24.92 -12.94
C SER A 205 -20.11 -24.22 -13.86
N ARG A 206 -20.46 -23.05 -14.40
CA ARG A 206 -19.62 -22.25 -15.29
C ARG A 206 -18.96 -21.12 -14.50
N LYS A 207 -17.65 -20.96 -14.65
CA LYS A 207 -16.93 -19.82 -14.05
C LYS A 207 -17.28 -18.54 -14.78
N THR A 208 -17.57 -17.49 -14.03
CA THR A 208 -17.96 -16.16 -14.52
C THR A 208 -17.15 -15.11 -13.77
N LEU A 209 -16.94 -13.95 -14.38
CA LEU A 209 -16.20 -12.87 -13.72
C LEU A 209 -16.88 -11.51 -13.92
N LEU A 210 -17.19 -10.85 -12.81
CA LEU A 210 -17.48 -9.42 -12.77
C LEU A 210 -16.23 -8.67 -12.32
N VAL A 211 -15.82 -7.66 -13.08
CA VAL A 211 -14.80 -6.68 -12.68
C VAL A 211 -15.36 -5.27 -12.80
N VAL A 212 -15.35 -4.52 -11.70
CA VAL A 212 -15.74 -3.11 -11.68
C VAL A 212 -14.57 -2.27 -11.16
N ASP A 213 -14.02 -1.46 -12.05
CA ASP A 213 -12.97 -0.47 -11.75
C ASP A 213 -13.60 0.90 -11.45
N GLU A 214 -12.88 1.73 -10.71
CA GLU A 214 -13.38 3.00 -10.16
C GLU A 214 -14.69 2.89 -9.36
N HIS A 215 -14.95 1.72 -8.79
CA HIS A 215 -16.15 1.37 -8.01
C HIS A 215 -16.51 2.40 -6.92
N GLY A 216 -15.51 3.04 -6.32
CA GLY A 216 -15.71 4.05 -5.28
C GLY A 216 -16.59 5.23 -5.72
N VAL A 217 -16.63 5.54 -7.03
CA VAL A 217 -17.44 6.64 -7.58
C VAL A 217 -18.93 6.47 -7.29
N LEU A 218 -19.42 5.22 -7.23
CA LEU A 218 -20.82 4.90 -6.94
C LEU A 218 -21.27 5.35 -5.53
N PHE A 219 -20.34 5.74 -4.64
CA PHE A 219 -20.58 6.11 -3.24
C PHE A 219 -20.27 7.58 -2.94
N ASN A 220 -20.10 8.39 -4.00
CA ASN A 220 -19.83 9.82 -3.89
C ASN A 220 -21.11 10.64 -3.63
N SER A 221 -22.27 10.19 -4.12
CA SER A 221 -23.56 10.82 -3.86
C SER A 221 -24.20 10.31 -2.56
N ASP A 222 -25.11 11.09 -1.99
CA ASP A 222 -25.99 10.68 -0.89
C ASP A 222 -27.47 10.88 -1.33
N PRO A 223 -28.29 9.82 -1.46
CA PRO A 223 -27.92 8.42 -1.29
C PRO A 223 -26.94 7.91 -2.38
N PRO A 224 -26.14 6.86 -2.09
CA PRO A 224 -25.21 6.28 -3.05
C PRO A 224 -25.95 5.65 -4.25
N ALA A 225 -25.26 5.50 -5.39
CA ALA A 225 -25.85 5.03 -6.64
C ALA A 225 -26.58 3.68 -6.50
N PRO A 226 -26.06 2.66 -5.78
CA PRO A 226 -26.77 1.39 -5.57
C PRO A 226 -28.06 1.48 -4.75
N GLU A 227 -28.26 2.57 -4.00
CA GLU A 227 -29.53 2.84 -3.30
C GLU A 227 -30.52 3.56 -4.21
N ARG A 228 -30.03 4.49 -5.06
CA ARG A 228 -30.83 5.19 -6.07
C ARG A 228 -31.27 4.29 -7.22
N LEU A 229 -30.42 3.35 -7.62
CA LEU A 229 -30.54 2.51 -8.81
C LEU A 229 -30.60 1.04 -8.39
N PRO A 230 -31.80 0.45 -8.26
CA PRO A 230 -31.95 -0.92 -7.75
C PRO A 230 -31.16 -1.99 -8.54
N VAL A 231 -30.91 -1.78 -9.84
CA VAL A 231 -30.08 -2.69 -10.66
C VAL A 231 -28.63 -2.80 -10.18
N LEU A 232 -28.11 -1.77 -9.51
CA LEU A 232 -26.73 -1.72 -9.03
C LEU A 232 -26.55 -2.22 -7.59
N ARG A 233 -27.64 -2.59 -6.89
CA ARG A 233 -27.58 -3.11 -5.51
C ARG A 233 -26.53 -4.21 -5.28
N PRO A 234 -26.29 -5.18 -6.20
CA PRO A 234 -25.25 -6.19 -6.03
C PRO A 234 -23.82 -5.64 -5.92
N LEU A 235 -23.57 -4.40 -6.35
CA LEU A 235 -22.26 -3.75 -6.24
C LEU A 235 -22.01 -3.18 -4.84
N MET A 236 -23.07 -2.86 -4.09
CA MET A 236 -22.97 -2.45 -2.69
C MET A 236 -22.94 -3.63 -1.73
N ASN A 237 -23.74 -4.67 -1.98
CA ASN A 237 -23.86 -5.83 -1.09
C ASN A 237 -23.23 -7.08 -1.71
N LEU A 238 -21.98 -7.37 -1.32
CA LEU A 238 -21.26 -8.53 -1.85
C LEU A 238 -21.86 -9.90 -1.46
N THR A 239 -22.75 -9.96 -0.47
CA THR A 239 -23.50 -11.20 -0.16
C THR A 239 -24.56 -11.54 -1.22
N ALA A 240 -24.95 -10.57 -2.05
CA ALA A 240 -25.83 -10.80 -3.20
C ALA A 240 -25.25 -11.85 -4.18
N TRP A 241 -23.93 -12.06 -4.14
CA TRP A 241 -23.20 -13.03 -4.96
C TRP A 241 -23.19 -14.45 -4.41
N ARG A 242 -24.03 -14.75 -3.42
CA ARG A 242 -24.33 -16.05 -2.77
C ARG A 242 -23.14 -16.99 -2.56
N GLU A 243 -22.92 -17.44 -1.33
CA GLU A 243 -21.84 -18.39 -1.04
C GLU A 243 -21.92 -19.68 -1.86
N ASP A 244 -23.10 -20.17 -2.28
CA ASP A 244 -23.26 -21.41 -3.04
C ASP A 244 -23.07 -21.28 -4.57
N ALA A 245 -22.85 -20.06 -5.08
CA ALA A 245 -22.61 -19.80 -6.50
C ALA A 245 -21.14 -20.09 -6.87
N SER A 246 -20.75 -21.37 -6.85
CA SER A 246 -19.35 -21.81 -6.98
C SER A 246 -18.60 -21.33 -8.23
N GLY A 247 -19.32 -20.94 -9.30
CA GLY A 247 -18.75 -20.36 -10.52
C GLY A 247 -18.57 -18.84 -10.47
N ALA A 248 -19.28 -18.13 -9.58
CA ALA A 248 -19.27 -16.67 -9.55
C ALA A 248 -17.97 -16.10 -8.96
N ARG A 249 -17.37 -15.14 -9.68
CA ARG A 249 -16.20 -14.37 -9.24
C ARG A 249 -16.48 -12.88 -9.37
N VAL A 250 -16.14 -12.11 -8.34
CA VAL A 250 -16.36 -10.66 -8.32
C VAL A 250 -15.09 -9.96 -7.87
N VAL A 251 -14.64 -8.97 -8.64
CA VAL A 251 -13.51 -8.12 -8.31
C VAL A 251 -13.95 -6.66 -8.38
N LEU A 252 -13.86 -5.95 -7.27
CA LEU A 252 -14.17 -4.52 -7.18
C LEU A 252 -12.89 -3.75 -6.87
N THR A 253 -12.69 -2.59 -7.49
CA THR A 253 -11.59 -1.70 -7.13
C THR A 253 -11.96 -0.24 -7.32
N GLY A 254 -11.34 0.68 -6.57
CA GLY A 254 -11.53 2.11 -6.76
C GLY A 254 -10.31 2.94 -6.37
N THR A 255 -10.28 4.19 -6.82
CA THR A 255 -9.22 5.16 -6.51
C THR A 255 -8.99 5.33 -5.00
N ALA A 256 -10.08 5.54 -4.25
CA ALA A 256 -10.17 5.62 -2.79
C ALA A 256 -11.30 4.69 -2.34
N HIS A 257 -10.97 3.60 -1.67
CA HIS A 257 -11.89 2.48 -1.41
C HIS A 257 -12.04 2.15 0.09
N ALA A 258 -11.29 2.83 0.96
CA ALA A 258 -11.31 2.53 2.39
C ALA A 258 -12.67 2.88 3.02
N LYS A 259 -13.35 3.93 2.52
CA LYS A 259 -14.74 4.24 2.91
C LYS A 259 -15.67 3.06 2.65
N PHE A 260 -15.57 2.45 1.46
CA PHE A 260 -16.41 1.33 1.06
C PHE A 260 -16.13 0.11 1.94
N GLU A 261 -14.85 -0.22 2.14
CA GLU A 261 -14.44 -1.30 3.04
C GLU A 261 -15.06 -1.16 4.43
N ARG A 262 -14.89 0.00 5.07
CA ARG A 262 -15.38 0.20 6.44
C ARG A 262 -16.91 0.14 6.53
N LYS A 263 -17.63 0.72 5.54
CA LYS A 263 -19.09 0.85 5.62
C LYS A 263 -19.84 -0.39 5.13
N HIS A 264 -19.27 -1.14 4.18
CA HIS A 264 -19.99 -2.18 3.46
C HIS A 264 -19.35 -3.58 3.56
N LEU A 265 -18.08 -3.69 4.01
CA LEU A 265 -17.43 -4.97 4.28
C LEU A 265 -17.37 -5.22 5.80
N VAL A 266 -18.53 -5.52 6.38
CA VAL A 266 -18.68 -5.77 7.83
C VAL A 266 -18.77 -7.27 8.13
N ASN A 267 -18.56 -7.66 9.39
CA ASN A 267 -18.88 -9.01 9.91
C ASN A 267 -18.23 -10.19 9.13
N GLY A 268 -16.91 -10.34 9.22
CA GLY A 268 -16.19 -11.50 8.68
C GLY A 268 -15.84 -11.40 7.18
N MET A 269 -16.12 -10.27 6.54
CA MET A 269 -15.78 -10.01 5.12
C MET A 269 -14.34 -9.51 4.92
N ASN A 270 -13.53 -9.46 5.98
CA ASN A 270 -12.15 -8.94 5.94
C ASN A 270 -11.26 -9.72 4.95
N ASP A 271 -11.51 -11.02 4.77
CA ASP A 271 -10.76 -11.88 3.85
C ASP A 271 -11.09 -11.61 2.37
N TRP A 272 -12.05 -10.73 2.09
CA TRP A 272 -12.35 -10.30 0.73
C TRP A 272 -11.46 -9.14 0.30
N VAL A 273 -10.76 -8.47 1.22
CA VAL A 273 -9.88 -7.35 0.88
C VAL A 273 -8.50 -7.86 0.48
N GLU A 274 -8.06 -7.48 -0.71
CA GLU A 274 -6.71 -7.71 -1.23
C GLU A 274 -5.95 -6.39 -1.27
N PHE A 275 -4.81 -6.30 -0.58
CA PHE A 275 -4.04 -5.08 -0.54
C PHE A 275 -3.04 -4.99 -1.69
N VAL A 276 -3.11 -3.91 -2.46
CA VAL A 276 -2.22 -3.59 -3.57
C VAL A 276 -1.31 -2.44 -3.16
N GLY A 277 -0.01 -2.73 -3.08
CA GLY A 277 1.03 -1.76 -2.78
C GLY A 277 1.80 -1.33 -4.04
N PRO A 278 2.92 -0.62 -3.87
CA PRO A 278 3.84 -0.34 -4.98
C PRO A 278 4.27 -1.59 -5.74
N LEU A 279 4.70 -1.42 -6.99
CA LEU A 279 5.09 -2.56 -7.83
C LEU A 279 6.33 -3.27 -7.26
N PRO A 280 6.41 -4.61 -7.42
CA PRO A 280 7.65 -5.34 -7.15
C PRO A 280 8.83 -4.76 -7.93
N GLU A 281 10.01 -4.71 -7.32
CA GLU A 281 11.18 -4.02 -7.89
C GLU A 281 11.55 -4.50 -9.29
N ASN A 282 11.61 -5.81 -9.52
CA ASN A 282 11.92 -6.41 -10.81
C ASN A 282 10.95 -5.97 -11.92
N THR A 283 9.68 -5.83 -11.58
CA THR A 283 8.63 -5.40 -12.50
C THR A 283 8.74 -3.92 -12.76
N PHE A 284 8.96 -3.12 -11.71
CA PHE A 284 9.17 -1.68 -11.84
C PHE A 284 10.44 -1.35 -12.64
N ASP A 285 11.51 -2.12 -12.49
CA ASP A 285 12.74 -1.97 -13.27
C ASP A 285 12.50 -2.20 -14.75
N SER A 286 11.72 -3.23 -15.08
CA SER A 286 11.36 -3.55 -16.46
C SER A 286 10.50 -2.44 -17.07
N LEU A 287 9.54 -1.92 -16.31
CA LEU A 287 8.76 -0.74 -16.69
C LEU A 287 9.65 0.49 -16.94
N LEU A 288 10.52 0.80 -15.97
CA LEU A 288 11.37 1.99 -16.01
C LEU A 288 12.35 1.95 -17.18
N ARG A 289 12.86 0.77 -17.56
CA ARG A 289 13.76 0.58 -18.72
C ARG A 289 13.14 1.02 -20.05
N LEU A 290 11.82 0.98 -20.18
CA LEU A 290 11.15 1.47 -21.40
C LEU A 290 11.21 3.01 -21.52
N HIS A 291 11.50 3.71 -20.42
CA HIS A 291 11.49 5.15 -20.41
C HIS A 291 12.80 5.73 -21.01
N PRO A 292 12.75 6.60 -22.04
CA PRO A 292 13.94 7.04 -22.79
C PRO A 292 14.96 7.85 -21.97
N PHE A 293 14.48 8.58 -20.97
CA PHE A 293 15.31 9.37 -20.05
C PHE A 293 15.48 8.73 -18.67
N LEU A 294 14.37 8.53 -17.93
CA LEU A 294 14.39 7.99 -16.56
C LEU A 294 14.88 6.53 -16.47
N GLY A 295 14.80 5.76 -17.55
CA GLY A 295 15.27 4.38 -17.64
C GLY A 295 16.77 4.20 -17.78
N ARG A 296 17.53 5.29 -17.96
CA ARG A 296 18.98 5.23 -18.13
C ARG A 296 19.66 4.68 -16.87
N PRO A 297 20.70 3.82 -17.00
CA PRO A 297 21.35 3.17 -15.84
C PRO A 297 21.84 4.13 -14.74
N ALA A 298 22.31 5.33 -15.11
CA ALA A 298 22.77 6.34 -14.15
C ALA A 298 21.64 7.05 -13.38
N ILE A 299 20.41 6.99 -13.89
CA ILE A 299 19.24 7.74 -13.38
C ILE A 299 18.25 6.78 -12.70
N ALA A 300 18.02 5.60 -13.27
CA ALA A 300 17.00 4.67 -12.84
C ALA A 300 17.07 4.30 -11.34
N PRO A 301 18.24 3.99 -10.75
CA PRO A 301 18.32 3.72 -9.31
C PRO A 301 17.87 4.92 -8.46
N LYS A 302 18.14 6.16 -8.89
CA LYS A 302 17.73 7.37 -8.18
C LYS A 302 16.22 7.59 -8.28
N VAL A 303 15.63 7.28 -9.44
CA VAL A 303 14.18 7.33 -9.67
C VAL A 303 13.45 6.37 -8.74
N LYS A 304 13.86 5.09 -8.71
CA LYS A 304 13.27 4.08 -7.82
C LYS A 304 13.21 4.56 -6.37
N LYS A 305 14.33 5.08 -5.85
CA LYS A 305 14.42 5.60 -4.48
C LYS A 305 13.38 6.67 -4.19
N ILE A 306 13.14 7.58 -5.13
CA ILE A 306 12.25 8.73 -4.91
C ILE A 306 10.78 8.38 -5.07
N VAL A 307 10.44 7.51 -6.02
CA VAL A 307 9.03 7.17 -6.31
C VAL A 307 8.56 5.90 -5.61
N ASN A 308 9.46 5.16 -4.95
CA ASN A 308 9.20 3.90 -4.25
C ASN A 308 8.42 2.89 -5.10
N CYS A 309 8.80 2.75 -6.37
CA CYS A 309 8.15 1.86 -7.33
C CYS A 309 6.64 2.13 -7.55
N VAL A 310 6.15 3.33 -7.25
CA VAL A 310 4.74 3.73 -7.47
C VAL A 310 4.58 4.29 -8.88
N PRO A 311 3.79 3.65 -9.79
CA PRO A 311 3.63 4.10 -11.17
C PRO A 311 3.14 5.55 -11.32
N ARG A 312 2.18 5.99 -10.50
CA ARG A 312 1.71 7.39 -10.55
C ARG A 312 2.83 8.39 -10.22
N GLU A 313 3.64 8.11 -9.20
CA GLU A 313 4.73 9.01 -8.83
C GLU A 313 5.81 9.04 -9.93
N LEU A 314 6.02 7.93 -10.64
CA LEU A 314 6.85 7.91 -11.86
C LEU A 314 6.29 8.81 -12.97
N MET A 315 4.98 8.80 -13.20
CA MET A 315 4.32 9.68 -14.17
C MET A 315 4.43 11.17 -13.80
N TYR A 316 4.29 11.50 -12.51
CA TYR A 316 4.51 12.87 -12.06
C TYR A 316 5.97 13.29 -12.19
N LEU A 317 6.90 12.37 -11.93
CA LEU A 317 8.32 12.64 -12.10
C LEU A 317 8.69 12.87 -13.57
N ASP A 318 8.20 12.07 -14.53
CA ASP A 318 8.42 12.29 -15.97
C ASP A 318 8.04 13.72 -16.38
N LYS A 319 6.85 14.17 -15.96
CA LYS A 319 6.39 15.53 -16.23
C LYS A 319 7.31 16.59 -15.59
N HIS A 320 7.78 16.35 -14.37
CA HIS A 320 8.67 17.29 -13.66
C HIS A 320 10.09 17.38 -14.26
N MET A 321 10.52 16.32 -14.96
CA MET A 321 11.82 16.23 -15.63
C MET A 321 11.88 16.88 -17.01
N LYS A 322 10.76 17.43 -17.48
CA LYS A 322 10.69 18.19 -18.72
C LYS A 322 10.81 19.69 -18.43
N ASP A 323 11.44 20.42 -19.36
CA ASP A 323 11.47 21.88 -19.34
C ASP A 323 10.19 22.48 -19.94
N SER A 324 10.13 23.80 -20.05
CA SER A 324 8.98 24.51 -20.61
C SER A 324 8.72 24.22 -22.09
N THR A 325 9.69 23.65 -22.80
CA THR A 325 9.56 23.22 -24.20
C THR A 325 9.15 21.76 -24.33
N GLY A 326 9.01 21.04 -23.21
CA GLY A 326 8.65 19.62 -23.17
C GLY A 326 9.84 18.68 -23.34
N ASN A 327 11.07 19.20 -23.45
CA ASN A 327 12.29 18.41 -23.59
C ASN A 327 12.82 17.96 -22.24
N TYR A 328 13.49 16.81 -22.21
CA TYR A 328 14.14 16.33 -20.99
C TYR A 328 15.32 17.22 -20.59
N ILE A 329 15.44 17.48 -19.30
CA ILE A 329 16.58 18.21 -18.73
C ILE A 329 17.92 17.52 -19.00
N SER A 330 19.00 18.29 -18.90
CA SER A 330 20.37 17.74 -18.91
C SER A 330 20.64 16.84 -17.70
N GLU A 331 21.38 15.74 -17.91
CA GLU A 331 21.77 14.80 -16.85
C GLU A 331 22.49 15.48 -15.68
N ALA A 332 23.27 16.53 -15.95
CA ALA A 332 23.98 17.30 -14.92
C ALA A 332 23.03 17.97 -13.89
N THR A 333 21.75 18.13 -14.23
CA THR A 333 20.75 18.78 -13.38
C THR A 333 19.78 17.81 -12.70
N VAL A 334 19.88 16.51 -13.02
CA VAL A 334 18.95 15.47 -12.54
C VAL A 334 18.86 15.47 -11.02
N ASP A 335 19.97 15.48 -10.30
CA ASP A 335 19.95 15.43 -8.83
C ASP A 335 19.28 16.66 -8.20
N LYS A 336 19.43 17.84 -8.82
CA LYS A 336 18.75 19.06 -8.38
C LYS A 336 17.24 18.95 -8.59
N LYS A 337 16.81 18.44 -9.75
CA LYS A 337 15.40 18.27 -10.11
C LYS A 337 14.73 17.16 -9.31
N LEU A 338 15.42 16.07 -9.02
CA LEU A 338 14.97 15.01 -8.11
C LEU A 338 14.72 15.55 -6.69
N ARG A 339 15.61 16.40 -6.16
CA ARG A 339 15.41 17.07 -4.86
C ARG A 339 14.22 18.02 -4.88
N ALA A 340 14.08 18.82 -5.94
CA ALA A 340 12.92 19.72 -6.11
C ALA A 340 11.61 18.92 -6.17
N PHE A 341 11.56 17.84 -6.95
CA PHE A 341 10.39 16.97 -7.03
C PHE A 341 9.99 16.39 -5.66
N ARG A 342 10.95 15.84 -4.90
CA ARG A 342 10.67 15.30 -3.55
C ARG A 342 10.10 16.38 -2.63
N LYS A 343 10.62 17.60 -2.71
CA LYS A 343 10.11 18.75 -1.94
C LYS A 343 8.69 19.11 -2.35
N ASP A 344 8.43 19.34 -3.65
CA ASP A 344 7.12 19.73 -4.15
C ASP A 344 6.05 18.68 -3.86
N ARG A 345 6.39 17.39 -4.02
CA ARG A 345 5.51 16.28 -3.63
C ARG A 345 5.32 16.20 -2.11
N GLY A 346 6.38 16.43 -1.34
CA GLY A 346 6.34 16.51 0.12
C GLY A 346 5.39 17.59 0.61
N ASP A 347 5.45 18.79 0.02
CA ASP A 347 4.56 19.91 0.36
C ASP A 347 3.09 19.57 0.04
N ALA A 348 2.83 18.91 -1.08
CA ALA A 348 1.49 18.45 -1.44
C ALA A 348 0.94 17.39 -0.46
N PHE A 349 1.77 16.41 -0.08
CA PHE A 349 1.41 15.40 0.92
C PHE A 349 1.22 16.01 2.31
N LEU A 350 2.08 16.95 2.71
CA LEU A 350 1.99 17.65 3.98
C LEU A 350 0.70 18.44 4.09
N LYS A 351 0.28 19.11 3.01
CA LYS A 351 -1.02 19.78 2.95
C LYS A 351 -2.16 18.80 3.18
N ALA A 352 -2.17 17.65 2.51
CA ALA A 352 -3.20 16.63 2.69
C ALA A 352 -3.21 16.06 4.13
N ALA A 353 -2.04 15.78 4.69
CA ALA A 353 -1.91 15.26 6.06
C ALA A 353 -2.36 16.28 7.11
N ARG A 354 -2.01 17.57 6.95
CA ARG A 354 -2.46 18.66 7.83
C ARG A 354 -3.96 18.88 7.75
N ASN A 355 -4.52 18.94 6.54
CA ASN A 355 -5.97 19.07 6.36
C ASN A 355 -6.74 17.96 7.07
N TYR A 356 -6.25 16.71 6.97
CA TYR A 356 -6.84 15.60 7.70
C TYR A 356 -6.66 15.77 9.22
N PHE A 357 -5.46 16.05 9.72
CA PHE A 357 -5.19 16.25 11.15
C PHE A 357 -6.05 17.36 11.77
N GLU A 358 -6.22 18.48 11.06
CA GLU A 358 -7.05 19.62 11.50
C GLU A 358 -8.53 19.25 11.58
N SER A 359 -8.99 18.31 10.76
CA SER A 359 -10.37 17.80 10.78
C SER A 359 -10.69 16.87 11.96
N LEU A 360 -9.68 16.44 12.72
CA LEU A 360 -9.84 15.50 13.83
C LEU A 360 -10.17 16.20 15.16
N ASP A 361 -11.06 15.59 15.94
CA ASP A 361 -11.24 15.91 17.36
C ASP A 361 -10.03 15.46 18.20
N ALA A 362 -10.00 15.86 19.48
CA ALA A 362 -8.87 15.58 20.37
C ALA A 362 -8.62 14.08 20.63
N GLY A 363 -9.67 13.26 20.69
CA GLY A 363 -9.55 11.82 20.85
C GLY A 363 -8.97 11.17 19.60
N SER A 364 -9.56 11.49 18.44
CA SER A 364 -9.10 11.00 17.13
C SER A 364 -7.66 11.42 16.82
N LYS A 365 -7.22 12.63 17.23
CA LYS A 365 -5.81 13.04 17.14
C LYS A 365 -4.88 12.13 17.93
N THR A 366 -5.30 11.68 19.12
CA THR A 366 -4.50 10.77 19.94
C THR A 366 -4.34 9.41 19.26
N ASP A 367 -5.42 8.87 18.70
CA ASP A 367 -5.38 7.59 17.97
C ASP A 367 -4.54 7.70 16.69
N TYR A 368 -4.68 8.79 15.95
CA TYR A 368 -3.88 9.05 14.76
C TYR A 368 -2.38 9.16 15.07
N ARG A 369 -2.01 9.86 16.15
CA ARG A 369 -0.63 9.93 16.66
C ARG A 369 -0.08 8.54 16.96
N ARG A 370 -0.86 7.71 17.65
CA ARG A 370 -0.46 6.35 18.02
C ARG A 370 -0.31 5.45 16.79
N ALA A 371 -1.17 5.62 15.78
CA ALA A 371 -1.07 4.92 14.50
C ALA A 371 0.22 5.28 13.74
N LEU A 372 0.58 6.57 13.69
CA LEU A 372 1.84 7.04 13.10
C LEU A 372 3.05 6.46 13.85
N SER A 373 3.03 6.55 15.18
CA SER A 373 4.09 6.02 16.04
C SER A 373 4.31 4.52 15.81
N ASN A 374 3.23 3.73 15.79
CA ASN A 374 3.30 2.30 15.52
C ASN A 374 3.89 2.01 14.12
N MET A 375 3.50 2.78 13.10
CA MET A 375 4.06 2.64 11.75
C MET A 375 5.56 2.95 11.71
N PHE A 376 6.03 3.97 12.44
CA PHE A 376 7.44 4.37 12.43
C PHE A 376 8.34 3.47 13.31
N LEU A 377 7.86 3.06 14.49
CA LEU A 377 8.64 2.32 15.48
C LEU A 377 8.50 0.80 15.37
N ARG A 378 7.40 0.31 14.76
CA ARG A 378 7.08 -1.11 14.54
C ARG A 378 7.12 -1.94 15.83
N TRP A 379 6.34 -1.53 16.82
CA TRP A 379 6.25 -2.27 18.08
C TRP A 379 5.61 -3.64 17.86
N SER A 380 6.30 -4.71 18.28
CA SER A 380 5.83 -6.10 18.14
C SER A 380 4.55 -6.42 18.90
N ASP A 381 4.26 -5.67 19.97
CA ASP A 381 3.22 -6.03 20.95
C ASP A 381 1.92 -5.22 20.81
N ILE A 382 1.92 -4.18 19.96
CA ILE A 382 0.78 -3.24 19.78
C ILE A 382 0.04 -3.50 18.45
N GLU A 383 0.46 -4.53 17.71
CA GLU A 383 0.06 -4.81 16.33
C GLU A 383 -1.43 -5.11 16.13
N HIS A 384 -2.23 -5.18 17.19
CA HIS A 384 -3.61 -5.63 17.13
C HIS A 384 -4.67 -4.56 17.41
N THR A 385 -4.32 -3.35 17.86
CA THR A 385 -5.36 -2.40 18.36
C THR A 385 -5.43 -1.06 17.65
N ILE A 386 -4.37 -0.58 16.99
CA ILE A 386 -4.37 0.77 16.38
C ILE A 386 -4.22 0.70 14.87
N SER A 387 -5.22 1.24 14.18
CA SER A 387 -5.29 1.35 12.72
C SER A 387 -5.56 2.80 12.33
N PHE A 388 -5.16 3.17 11.11
CA PHE A 388 -5.62 4.41 10.52
C PHE A 388 -7.08 4.30 10.13
N ASP A 389 -7.86 5.36 10.37
CA ASP A 389 -9.22 5.41 9.88
C ASP A 389 -9.26 5.54 8.34
N TRP A 390 -10.41 5.19 7.77
CA TRP A 390 -10.62 5.19 6.33
C TRP A 390 -10.42 6.54 5.64
N LYS A 391 -10.77 7.67 6.29
CA LYS A 391 -10.58 9.01 5.73
C LYS A 391 -9.10 9.29 5.55
N PHE A 392 -8.26 8.86 6.49
CA PHE A 392 -6.82 8.95 6.33
C PHE A 392 -6.32 8.02 5.23
N LEU A 393 -6.76 6.77 5.18
CA LEU A 393 -6.33 5.82 4.15
C LEU A 393 -6.64 6.32 2.73
N ASP A 394 -7.79 6.98 2.55
CA ASP A 394 -8.21 7.57 1.28
C ASP A 394 -7.36 8.79 0.86
N THR A 395 -6.54 9.36 1.76
CA THR A 395 -5.54 10.38 1.37
C THR A 395 -4.42 9.80 0.49
N GLY A 396 -4.21 8.48 0.54
CA GLY A 396 -3.18 7.79 -0.24
C GLY A 396 -1.74 8.05 0.23
N LEU A 397 -1.53 8.57 1.44
CA LEU A 397 -0.18 8.75 2.01
C LEU A 397 0.45 7.45 2.51
N VAL A 398 -0.38 6.45 2.83
CA VAL A 398 0.05 5.14 3.33
C VAL A 398 -0.62 4.02 2.55
N TYR A 399 0.04 2.88 2.41
CA TYR A 399 -0.55 1.64 1.91
C TYR A 399 -0.53 0.55 2.99
N ARG A 400 -1.42 -0.42 2.80
CA ARG A 400 -1.52 -1.61 3.65
C ARG A 400 -0.87 -2.79 2.96
N PHE A 401 -0.36 -3.74 3.73
CA PHE A 401 0.10 -5.03 3.24
C PHE A 401 -0.07 -6.10 4.33
N LYS A 402 -0.09 -7.38 3.94
CA LYS A 402 -0.04 -8.50 4.87
C LYS A 402 1.41 -8.94 5.03
N ASP A 403 1.87 -9.12 6.27
CA ASP A 403 3.19 -9.70 6.54
C ASP A 403 3.16 -11.24 6.42
N GLU A 404 4.28 -11.89 6.76
CA GLU A 404 4.43 -13.36 6.70
C GLU A 404 3.46 -14.11 7.64
N TYR A 405 2.91 -13.44 8.64
CA TYR A 405 1.92 -13.97 9.58
C TYR A 405 0.49 -13.55 9.23
N SER A 406 0.29 -12.97 8.04
CA SER A 406 -0.99 -12.42 7.56
C SER A 406 -1.53 -11.24 8.37
N TYR A 407 -0.72 -10.59 9.20
CA TYR A 407 -1.11 -9.38 9.90
C TYR A 407 -1.07 -8.17 8.97
N VAL A 408 -2.07 -7.30 9.12
CA VAL A 408 -2.14 -6.06 8.35
C VAL A 408 -1.16 -5.04 8.91
N LYS A 409 -0.20 -4.63 8.09
CA LYS A 409 0.77 -3.59 8.38
C LYS A 409 0.53 -2.37 7.52
N TYR A 410 1.10 -1.24 7.95
CA TYR A 410 1.03 0.04 7.25
C TYR A 410 2.42 0.50 6.87
N LYS A 411 2.51 1.18 5.73
CA LYS A 411 3.75 1.82 5.29
C LYS A 411 3.45 3.09 4.49
N TYR A 412 4.31 4.08 4.63
CA TYR A 412 4.26 5.30 3.82
C TYR A 412 4.42 4.99 2.33
N LEU A 413 3.74 5.75 1.46
CA LEU A 413 3.71 5.47 0.03
C LEU A 413 5.07 5.64 -0.66
N CYS A 414 5.81 6.71 -0.32
CA CYS A 414 7.12 7.04 -0.87
C CYS A 414 7.87 7.98 0.11
N PRO A 415 9.17 8.29 -0.09
CA PRO A 415 9.91 9.16 0.81
C PRO A 415 9.31 10.56 1.00
N ALA A 416 8.69 11.13 -0.03
CA ALA A 416 8.00 12.42 0.11
C ALA A 416 6.80 12.35 1.07
N ALA A 417 6.05 11.24 1.06
CA ALA A 417 4.97 11.00 2.01
C ALA A 417 5.51 10.75 3.42
N LEU A 418 6.65 10.05 3.56
CA LEU A 418 7.32 9.88 4.85
C LEU A 418 7.71 11.21 5.46
N ASP A 419 8.39 12.08 4.69
CA ASP A 419 8.80 13.41 5.17
C ASP A 419 7.58 14.20 5.67
N ALA A 420 6.51 14.24 4.88
CA ALA A 420 5.27 14.91 5.25
C ALA A 420 4.64 14.37 6.55
N LEU A 421 4.59 13.04 6.71
CA LEU A 421 4.01 12.43 7.91
C LEU A 421 4.87 12.66 9.15
N LEU A 422 6.20 12.70 9.03
CA LEU A 422 7.10 13.04 10.12
C LEU A 422 6.97 14.50 10.54
N GLU A 423 6.80 15.42 9.59
CA GLU A 423 6.51 16.83 9.89
C GLU A 423 5.21 16.97 10.68
N VAL A 424 4.13 16.26 10.30
CA VAL A 424 2.90 16.26 11.10
C VAL A 424 3.14 15.62 12.47
N TYR A 425 3.82 14.47 12.52
CA TYR A 425 4.13 13.76 13.78
C TYR A 425 4.91 14.63 14.79
N ALA A 426 5.86 15.43 14.31
CA ALA A 426 6.66 16.35 15.13
C ALA A 426 5.82 17.46 15.81
N THR A 427 4.65 17.78 15.25
CA THR A 427 3.77 18.84 15.78
C THR A 427 2.78 18.35 16.84
N PHE A 428 2.65 17.03 17.03
CA PHE A 428 1.76 16.53 18.07
C PHE A 428 2.27 16.93 19.46
N PRO A 429 1.36 17.22 20.40
CA PRO A 429 1.74 17.27 21.81
C PRO A 429 2.26 15.90 22.25
N LEU A 430 3.00 15.89 23.36
CA LEU A 430 3.39 14.64 24.01
C LEU A 430 2.14 13.80 24.35
N PRO A 431 2.26 12.45 24.36
CA PRO A 431 1.14 11.55 24.66
C PRO A 431 0.44 11.93 25.97
N ARG A 432 -0.89 12.12 25.96
CA ARG A 432 -1.67 12.44 27.18
C ARG A 432 -1.67 11.30 28.20
N ASP A 433 -1.48 10.07 27.74
CA ASP A 433 -1.31 8.85 28.54
C ASP A 433 0.05 8.78 29.24
N VAL A 434 1.00 9.64 28.86
CA VAL A 434 2.19 9.90 29.66
C VAL A 434 1.91 11.12 30.52
N SER A 435 1.66 10.90 31.81
CA SER A 435 1.51 12.03 32.72
C SER A 435 2.80 12.85 32.78
N VAL A 436 2.66 14.17 32.85
CA VAL A 436 3.79 15.09 33.11
C VAL A 436 4.57 14.63 34.35
N THR A 437 3.87 14.10 35.35
CA THR A 437 4.46 13.47 36.54
C THR A 437 5.38 12.29 36.20
N SER A 438 5.00 11.39 35.28
CA SER A 438 5.87 10.29 34.86
C SER A 438 7.13 10.76 34.13
N LEU A 439 7.07 11.89 33.43
CA LEU A 439 8.24 12.55 32.82
C LEU A 439 9.12 13.24 33.88
N ILE A 440 8.52 13.88 34.89
CA ILE A 440 9.26 14.48 36.00
C ILE A 440 9.97 13.38 36.81
N ASP A 441 9.26 12.30 37.13
CA ASP A 441 9.75 11.25 38.04
C ASP A 441 10.57 10.16 37.33
N GLY A 442 10.69 10.21 35.99
CA GLY A 442 11.40 9.19 35.20
C GLY A 442 10.74 7.81 35.20
N ARG A 443 9.44 7.73 35.51
CA ARG A 443 8.68 6.48 35.67
C ARG A 443 7.98 6.05 34.37
N LEU A 444 8.68 6.19 33.25
CA LEU A 444 8.16 5.78 31.93
C LEU A 444 8.25 4.26 31.75
N THR A 445 7.30 3.69 31.02
CA THR A 445 7.47 2.35 30.45
C THR A 445 8.50 2.41 29.32
N GLY A 446 9.10 1.27 28.95
CA GLY A 446 10.06 1.21 27.85
C GLY A 446 9.50 1.77 26.54
N ASN A 447 8.27 1.37 26.18
CA ASN A 447 7.60 1.81 24.96
C ASN A 447 7.29 3.31 25.00
N ASN A 448 6.78 3.83 26.12
CA ASN A 448 6.49 5.26 26.24
C ASN A 448 7.77 6.09 26.12
N PHE A 449 8.87 5.63 26.73
CA PHE A 449 10.16 6.31 26.64
C PHE A 449 10.68 6.34 25.20
N GLU A 450 10.68 5.21 24.51
CA GLU A 450 11.12 5.10 23.12
C GLU A 450 10.30 6.01 22.20
N GLU A 451 8.97 6.02 22.35
CA GLU A 451 8.07 6.88 21.58
C GLU A 451 8.37 8.35 21.76
N ILE A 452 8.47 8.80 23.01
CA ILE A 452 8.72 10.20 23.34
C ILE A 452 10.09 10.63 22.85
N LEU A 453 11.11 9.80 23.08
CA LEU A 453 12.45 10.06 22.57
C LEU A 453 12.44 10.20 21.05
N PHE A 454 11.81 9.26 20.34
CA PHE A 454 11.70 9.30 18.88
C PHE A 454 10.99 10.58 18.41
N GLN A 455 9.86 10.94 19.01
CA GLN A 455 9.12 12.15 18.66
C GLN A 455 9.99 13.41 18.83
N GLN A 456 10.74 13.53 19.94
CA GLN A 456 11.62 14.68 20.15
C GLN A 456 12.83 14.68 19.21
N LEU A 457 13.40 13.52 18.89
CA LEU A 457 14.46 13.41 17.88
C LEU A 457 13.95 13.91 16.51
N VAL A 458 12.75 13.51 16.09
CA VAL A 458 12.14 13.96 14.83
C VAL A 458 11.84 15.46 14.82
N LYS A 459 11.46 16.03 15.97
CA LYS A 459 11.16 17.45 16.14
C LYS A 459 12.40 18.33 16.05
N TYR A 460 13.47 18.01 16.77
CA TYR A 460 14.66 18.86 16.86
C TYR A 460 15.74 18.54 15.82
N ARG A 461 15.92 17.27 15.44
CA ARG A 461 16.83 16.75 14.39
C ARG A 461 18.32 17.04 14.52
N ASP A 462 18.72 17.97 15.36
CA ASP A 462 20.09 18.44 15.59
C ASP A 462 20.26 18.71 17.10
N ILE A 463 20.73 17.69 17.83
CA ILE A 463 20.76 17.71 19.30
C ILE A 463 22.14 17.29 19.81
N PRO A 464 22.86 18.17 20.51
CA PRO A 464 24.07 17.81 21.24
C PRO A 464 23.72 17.35 22.67
N PHE A 465 24.14 16.14 23.02
CA PHE A 465 24.04 15.57 24.36
C PHE A 465 25.40 15.55 25.04
N LYS A 466 25.45 16.00 26.29
CA LYS A 466 26.54 15.66 27.21
C LYS A 466 26.53 14.16 27.46
N ALA A 467 27.71 13.57 27.37
CA ALA A 467 27.89 12.14 27.55
C ALA A 467 28.91 11.85 28.64
N THR A 468 28.69 10.73 29.32
CA THR A 468 29.61 10.16 30.30
C THR A 468 29.96 8.72 29.92
N ASP A 469 30.84 8.07 30.67
CA ASP A 469 31.01 6.62 30.63
C ASP A 469 29.97 5.94 31.53
N LEU A 470 29.99 4.60 31.61
CA LEU A 470 29.09 3.83 32.47
C LEU A 470 29.36 3.99 33.99
N ASN A 471 30.29 4.87 34.38
CA ASN A 471 30.58 5.24 35.78
C ASN A 471 30.44 6.75 36.04
N GLY A 472 29.95 7.53 35.06
CA GLY A 472 29.65 8.95 35.20
C GLY A 472 30.83 9.89 34.92
N SER A 473 31.96 9.38 34.43
CA SER A 473 33.09 10.23 34.01
C SER A 473 32.78 10.88 32.66
N PRO A 474 33.04 12.19 32.47
CA PRO A 474 32.78 12.85 31.18
C PRO A 474 33.47 12.16 30.01
N THR A 475 32.77 12.00 28.89
CA THR A 475 33.30 11.49 27.63
C THR A 475 33.06 12.51 26.50
N THR A 476 33.37 12.14 25.26
CA THR A 476 33.07 13.03 24.13
C THR A 476 31.55 13.13 23.94
N ASP A 477 31.05 14.36 23.89
CA ASP A 477 29.64 14.66 23.62
C ASP A 477 29.10 13.86 22.41
N VAL A 478 27.84 13.46 22.52
CA VAL A 478 27.12 12.74 21.47
C VAL A 478 26.27 13.73 20.71
N HIS A 479 26.56 13.90 19.42
CA HIS A 479 25.80 14.79 18.55
C HIS A 479 24.89 13.98 17.64
N ILE A 480 23.59 13.98 17.92
CA ILE A 480 22.58 13.35 17.05
C ILE A 480 22.12 14.40 16.04
N ARG A 481 22.54 14.25 14.78
CA ARG A 481 22.16 15.13 13.68
C ARG A 481 21.73 14.33 12.46
N PHE A 482 20.50 14.56 11.99
CA PHE A 482 20.00 13.89 10.79
C PHE A 482 19.04 14.78 9.98
N ARG A 483 18.89 14.44 8.69
CA ARG A 483 18.02 15.11 7.72
C ARG A 483 16.85 14.24 7.27
N HIS A 484 17.02 12.94 7.32
CA HIS A 484 16.05 11.97 6.83
C HIS A 484 15.80 10.89 7.86
N PHE A 485 14.67 10.22 7.76
CA PHE A 485 14.37 9.01 8.52
C PHE A 485 14.31 7.82 7.58
N ILE A 486 14.80 6.67 8.04
CA ILE A 486 14.78 5.41 7.30
C ILE A 486 14.37 4.31 8.26
N SER A 487 13.52 3.41 7.81
CA SER A 487 13.21 2.18 8.54
C SER A 487 13.72 1.01 7.70
N LEU A 488 14.69 0.27 8.25
CA LEU A 488 15.28 -0.87 7.54
C LEU A 488 14.27 -2.02 7.48
N GLU A 489 14.13 -2.60 6.29
CA GLU A 489 13.32 -3.80 6.07
C GLU A 489 14.18 -4.87 5.42
N LYS A 490 13.86 -6.14 5.75
CA LYS A 490 14.47 -7.29 5.12
C LYS A 490 14.17 -7.23 3.62
N ASP A 491 15.19 -7.48 2.80
CA ASP A 491 15.09 -7.53 1.34
C ASP A 491 14.67 -6.22 0.65
N GLN A 492 14.76 -5.08 1.34
CA GLN A 492 14.56 -3.76 0.74
C GLN A 492 15.81 -2.90 0.78
N PHE A 493 15.78 -1.90 -0.10
CA PHE A 493 16.72 -0.80 -0.25
C PHE A 493 17.70 -0.65 0.91
N THR A 494 18.91 -1.14 0.69
CA THR A 494 20.04 -0.92 1.57
C THR A 494 20.43 0.55 1.47
N PRO A 495 20.33 1.36 2.55
CA PRO A 495 20.64 2.77 2.45
C PRO A 495 22.13 2.94 2.14
N GLY A 496 22.47 3.66 1.06
CA GLY A 496 23.86 3.96 0.66
C GLY A 496 24.47 5.18 1.35
N ALA A 497 25.70 5.55 0.97
CA ALA A 497 26.50 6.60 1.62
C ALA A 497 25.83 7.97 1.68
N GLU A 498 24.94 8.26 0.73
CA GLU A 498 24.11 9.46 0.72
C GLU A 498 23.15 9.56 1.93
N HIS A 499 22.92 8.45 2.63
CA HIS A 499 22.03 8.36 3.79
C HIS A 499 22.75 8.46 5.13
N ALA A 500 24.07 8.71 5.17
CA ALA A 500 24.84 8.84 6.42
C ALA A 500 24.24 9.85 7.42
N GLN A 501 23.49 10.84 6.93
CA GLN A 501 22.75 11.82 7.73
C GLN A 501 21.28 11.40 7.98
N SER A 502 20.99 10.11 8.10
CA SER A 502 19.63 9.63 8.37
C SER A 502 19.53 9.03 9.76
N LEU A 503 18.40 9.27 10.43
CA LEU A 503 17.99 8.48 11.58
C LEU A 503 17.42 7.16 11.06
N VAL A 504 18.16 6.08 11.31
CA VAL A 504 17.82 4.75 10.83
C VAL A 504 17.25 3.92 11.96
N ARG A 505 16.01 3.46 11.80
CA ARG A 505 15.39 2.44 12.65
C ARG A 505 15.85 1.06 12.18
N GLY A 506 16.40 0.28 13.11
CA GLY A 506 16.80 -1.11 12.86
C GLY A 506 15.62 -2.01 12.48
N TYR A 507 15.92 -3.22 12.01
CA TYR A 507 14.92 -4.23 11.66
C TYR A 507 13.96 -4.50 12.84
N ALA A 508 12.68 -4.75 12.53
CA ALA A 508 11.69 -5.10 13.54
C ALA A 508 12.13 -6.36 14.33
N GLY A 509 11.94 -6.35 15.65
CA GLY A 509 12.31 -7.46 16.53
C GLY A 509 13.80 -7.55 16.88
N TYR A 510 14.62 -6.52 16.58
CA TYR A 510 16.02 -6.47 16.97
C TYR A 510 16.23 -5.72 18.29
N PRO A 511 16.52 -6.41 19.41
CA PRO A 511 16.50 -5.80 20.74
C PRO A 511 17.80 -5.07 21.11
N ARG A 512 18.76 -4.94 20.17
CA ARG A 512 20.14 -4.49 20.46
C ARG A 512 20.36 -3.00 20.22
N PHE A 513 19.94 -2.51 19.06
CA PHE A 513 20.00 -1.09 18.71
C PHE A 513 18.66 -0.64 18.18
N ASP A 514 18.15 0.40 18.81
CA ASP A 514 16.84 0.97 18.50
C ASP A 514 16.97 1.99 17.36
N PHE A 515 18.09 2.71 17.30
CA PHE A 515 18.38 3.71 16.26
C PHE A 515 19.86 3.71 15.84
N MET A 516 20.13 4.17 14.63
CA MET A 516 21.47 4.45 14.13
C MET A 516 21.50 5.81 13.41
N VAL A 517 22.59 6.55 13.58
CA VAL A 517 22.84 7.82 12.86
C VAL A 517 24.28 7.84 12.40
N GLY A 518 24.50 7.77 11.09
CA GLY A 518 25.85 7.63 10.54
C GLY A 518 26.53 6.36 11.07
N ARG A 519 27.60 6.51 11.86
CA ARG A 519 28.32 5.40 12.50
C ARG A 519 28.08 5.31 14.02
N ILE A 520 27.03 5.99 14.50
CA ILE A 520 26.59 5.99 15.90
C ILE A 520 25.44 4.99 16.04
N PHE A 521 25.65 3.95 16.85
CA PHE A 521 24.65 2.94 17.16
C PHE A 521 24.05 3.21 18.54
N ILE A 522 22.73 3.32 18.62
CA ILE A 522 22.03 3.83 19.79
C ILE A 522 21.12 2.74 20.37
N GLN A 523 21.34 2.41 21.63
CA GLN A 523 20.47 1.56 22.44
C GLN A 523 19.71 2.42 23.45
N VAL A 524 18.40 2.24 23.55
CA VAL A 524 17.52 3.02 24.43
C VAL A 524 16.82 2.10 25.43
N SER A 525 16.76 2.52 26.70
CA SER A 525 15.99 1.78 27.71
C SER A 525 15.74 2.60 28.97
N VAL A 526 14.68 2.25 29.71
CA VAL A 526 14.42 2.75 31.06
C VAL A 526 15.20 1.98 32.14
N SER A 527 15.80 0.83 31.79
CA SER A 527 16.60 0.00 32.71
C SER A 527 18.03 0.53 32.85
N THR A 528 18.76 0.02 33.83
CA THR A 528 20.22 0.17 33.90
C THR A 528 20.90 -0.61 32.78
N PHE A 529 22.11 -0.20 32.40
CA PHE A 529 22.81 -0.78 31.25
C PHE A 529 23.08 -2.27 31.44
N ASP A 530 23.51 -2.72 32.62
CA ASP A 530 23.70 -4.14 32.94
C ASP A 530 22.44 -4.96 32.65
N LYS A 531 21.30 -4.55 33.20
CA LYS A 531 20.02 -5.25 33.04
C LYS A 531 19.55 -5.29 31.59
N ARG A 532 19.75 -4.19 30.83
CA ARG A 532 19.37 -4.16 29.41
C ARG A 532 20.35 -4.94 28.54
N ASN A 533 21.64 -4.93 28.85
CA ASN A 533 22.72 -5.54 28.07
C ASN A 533 22.85 -7.07 28.31
N GLU A 534 21.72 -7.74 28.44
CA GLU A 534 21.59 -9.18 28.67
C GLU A 534 20.81 -9.86 27.53
N GLY A 535 20.89 -11.19 27.47
CA GLY A 535 20.09 -11.99 26.55
C GLY A 535 20.24 -11.56 25.10
N SER A 536 19.13 -11.26 24.43
CA SER A 536 19.10 -10.88 23.02
C SER A 536 19.60 -9.45 22.76
N ALA A 537 19.53 -8.55 23.75
CA ALA A 537 19.91 -7.14 23.70
C ALA A 537 21.42 -6.89 23.98
N SER A 538 22.19 -7.95 24.23
CA SER A 538 23.62 -7.86 24.52
C SER A 538 24.44 -7.31 23.34
N ILE A 539 25.26 -6.29 23.57
CA ILE A 539 26.16 -5.69 22.58
C ILE A 539 27.12 -6.72 21.99
N ASN A 540 27.66 -7.65 22.79
CA ASN A 540 28.61 -8.66 22.29
C ASN A 540 28.04 -9.44 21.11
N LYS A 541 26.72 -9.70 21.13
CA LYS A 541 26.06 -10.44 20.04
C LYS A 541 26.04 -9.64 18.72
N ALA A 542 26.10 -8.31 18.76
CA ALA A 542 26.16 -7.49 17.55
C ALA A 542 27.52 -7.60 16.82
N PHE A 543 28.57 -7.98 17.55
CA PHE A 543 29.92 -8.23 17.03
C PHE A 543 30.19 -9.72 16.75
N THR A 544 29.25 -10.61 17.09
CA THR A 544 29.40 -12.05 16.90
C THR A 544 29.10 -12.45 15.45
N ARG A 545 29.92 -13.35 14.91
CA ARG A 545 29.74 -14.03 13.63
C ARG A 545 29.38 -15.51 13.88
N PRO A 546 28.55 -16.18 13.06
CA PRO A 546 27.81 -15.65 11.91
C PRO A 546 26.65 -14.73 12.29
N TYR A 547 26.24 -13.87 11.36
CA TYR A 547 24.97 -13.16 11.42
C TYR A 547 24.07 -13.54 10.24
N ASN A 548 22.82 -13.93 10.51
CA ASN A 548 21.83 -14.36 9.51
C ASN A 548 22.35 -15.35 8.45
N SER A 549 23.13 -16.35 8.91
CA SER A 549 23.74 -17.39 8.08
C SER A 549 24.93 -16.96 7.21
N ASP A 550 25.36 -15.70 7.26
CA ASP A 550 26.66 -15.29 6.71
C ASP A 550 27.76 -15.60 7.74
N PRO A 551 28.68 -16.55 7.46
CA PRO A 551 29.77 -16.93 8.37
C PRO A 551 30.79 -15.80 8.59
N ASN A 552 30.84 -14.83 7.69
CA ASN A 552 31.91 -13.84 7.65
C ASN A 552 31.49 -12.46 8.12
N GLN A 553 30.20 -12.27 8.45
CA GLN A 553 29.67 -10.96 8.85
C GLN A 553 29.01 -10.99 10.21
N ASN A 554 29.18 -9.89 10.96
CA ASN A 554 28.35 -9.58 12.11
C ASN A 554 27.35 -8.45 11.81
N GLN A 555 26.47 -8.15 12.77
CA GLN A 555 25.39 -7.19 12.58
C GLN A 555 25.88 -5.76 12.33
N ILE A 556 26.94 -5.33 13.03
CA ILE A 556 27.53 -4.00 12.84
C ILE A 556 28.07 -3.87 11.42
N GLU A 557 28.78 -4.88 10.94
CA GLU A 557 29.36 -4.93 9.59
C GLU A 557 28.28 -4.87 8.52
N VAL A 558 27.17 -5.59 8.68
CA VAL A 558 26.03 -5.53 7.74
C VAL A 558 25.52 -4.09 7.59
N TYR A 559 25.31 -3.38 8.70
CA TYR A 559 24.84 -2.00 8.65
C TYR A 559 25.89 -1.04 8.06
N LEU A 560 27.15 -1.17 8.47
CA LEU A 560 28.19 -0.30 7.93
C LEU A 560 28.44 -0.55 6.45
N ASN A 561 28.40 -1.81 6.01
CA ASN A 561 28.53 -2.17 4.60
C ASN A 561 27.35 -1.67 3.77
N ALA A 562 26.15 -1.71 4.35
CA ALA A 562 24.97 -1.12 3.79
C ALA A 562 25.17 0.38 3.53
N MET A 563 25.49 1.12 4.60
CA MET A 563 25.58 2.58 4.60
C MET A 563 26.81 3.13 3.88
N PHE A 564 27.96 2.49 3.98
CA PHE A 564 29.24 3.08 3.59
C PHE A 564 30.02 2.24 2.57
N GLY A 565 29.38 1.20 2.01
CA GLY A 565 29.99 0.27 1.08
C GLY A 565 30.80 -0.84 1.78
N PRO A 566 31.21 -1.88 1.04
CA PRO A 566 31.79 -3.09 1.62
C PRO A 566 33.16 -2.83 2.28
N GLY A 567 33.66 -3.87 2.96
CA GLY A 567 35.01 -3.90 3.52
C GLY A 567 35.10 -3.54 5.00
N HIS A 568 33.97 -3.37 5.69
CA HIS A 568 33.97 -3.14 7.13
C HIS A 568 34.25 -4.42 7.91
N LYS A 569 35.07 -4.31 8.96
CA LYS A 569 35.21 -5.29 10.03
C LYS A 569 35.00 -4.63 11.39
N ALA A 570 34.24 -5.26 12.26
CA ALA A 570 33.94 -4.77 13.60
C ALA A 570 34.20 -5.87 14.63
N ASP A 571 35.03 -5.59 15.63
CA ASP A 571 35.37 -6.54 16.70
C ASP A 571 35.43 -5.82 18.07
N ILE A 572 35.37 -6.60 19.15
CA ILE A 572 35.59 -6.09 20.51
C ILE A 572 36.97 -6.55 20.98
N ASN A 573 37.90 -5.62 21.17
CA ASN A 573 39.27 -5.89 21.60
C ASN A 573 39.56 -5.21 22.94
N ASP A 574 39.83 -5.98 24.00
CA ASP A 574 40.04 -5.47 25.37
C ASP A 574 38.95 -4.48 25.85
N GLY A 575 37.70 -4.80 25.52
CA GLY A 575 36.54 -3.96 25.86
C GLY A 575 36.39 -2.68 25.03
N ARG A 576 37.23 -2.48 24.00
CA ARG A 576 37.10 -1.41 23.00
C ARG A 576 36.41 -1.89 21.74
N PHE A 577 35.64 -1.02 21.11
CA PHE A 577 35.02 -1.31 19.82
C PHE A 577 35.96 -0.93 18.68
N VAL A 578 36.49 -1.93 17.98
CA VAL A 578 37.44 -1.72 16.89
C VAL A 578 36.71 -1.93 15.58
N VAL A 579 36.55 -0.85 14.82
CA VAL A 579 35.96 -0.88 13.49
C VAL A 579 36.99 -0.43 12.46
N THR A 580 37.13 -1.20 11.40
CA THR A 580 37.99 -0.89 10.25
C THR A 580 37.21 -0.96 8.96
N GLN A 581 37.62 -0.20 7.95
CA GLN A 581 37.16 -0.32 6.57
C GLN A 581 38.39 -0.57 5.69
N ASN A 582 38.45 -1.72 5.02
CA ASN A 582 39.61 -2.14 4.24
C ASN A 582 40.93 -2.08 5.02
N GLY A 583 40.88 -2.44 6.32
CA GLY A 583 42.04 -2.42 7.22
C GLY A 583 42.38 -1.05 7.82
N LEU A 584 41.73 0.03 7.39
CA LEU A 584 41.93 1.37 7.96
C LEU A 584 40.95 1.62 9.12
N PRO A 585 41.38 2.21 10.24
CA PRO A 585 40.50 2.53 11.36
C PRO A 585 39.33 3.45 10.97
N VAL A 586 38.17 3.21 11.58
CA VAL A 586 36.96 4.04 11.47
C VAL A 586 36.76 4.78 12.81
N PRO A 587 37.39 5.95 13.01
CA PRO A 587 37.53 6.58 14.33
C PRO A 587 36.24 7.23 14.86
N ASP A 588 35.24 7.41 14.01
CA ASP A 588 33.94 8.02 14.33
C ASP A 588 32.85 6.98 14.66
N PHE A 589 33.18 5.68 14.67
CA PHE A 589 32.27 4.65 15.16
C PHE A 589 32.04 4.79 16.67
N ARG A 590 30.76 4.74 17.09
CA ARG A 590 30.38 4.86 18.50
C ARG A 590 29.17 4.00 18.86
N ILE A 591 29.15 3.53 20.09
CA ILE A 591 27.94 2.95 20.71
C ILE A 591 27.48 3.89 21.83
N VAL A 592 26.20 4.23 21.79
CA VAL A 592 25.55 5.14 22.75
C VAL A 592 24.43 4.39 23.45
N TYR A 593 24.40 4.51 24.78
CA TYR A 593 23.29 4.07 25.61
C TYR A 593 22.53 5.29 26.15
N ILE A 594 21.25 5.38 25.83
CA ILE A 594 20.37 6.46 26.28
C ILE A 594 19.40 5.91 27.32
N ARG A 595 19.45 6.45 28.55
CA ARG A 595 18.63 5.96 29.67
C ARG A 595 17.41 6.85 29.94
N GLY A 596 16.25 6.22 30.09
CA GLY A 596 14.95 6.88 30.28
C GLY A 596 14.42 6.97 31.72
N ASN A 597 15.25 6.74 32.74
CA ASN A 597 14.87 6.78 34.15
C ASN A 597 15.99 7.40 35.00
N LEU A 598 15.61 7.95 36.16
CA LEU A 598 16.48 8.57 37.14
C LEU A 598 17.59 7.63 37.66
N GLY A 599 18.71 8.24 38.02
CA GLY A 599 19.85 7.59 38.66
C GLY A 599 21.13 7.68 37.83
N SER A 600 22.24 7.92 38.52
CA SER A 600 23.56 8.03 37.90
C SER A 600 24.07 6.67 37.41
N PRO A 601 24.87 6.64 36.32
CA PRO A 601 25.62 5.44 35.96
C PRO A 601 26.63 5.14 37.08
N ARG A 602 26.60 3.92 37.63
CA ARG A 602 27.50 3.50 38.73
C ARG A 602 28.03 2.09 38.51
N HIS A 603 28.62 1.84 37.34
CA HIS A 603 29.06 0.51 36.95
C HIS A 603 30.55 0.48 36.57
N LEU A 604 31.44 0.70 37.54
CA LEU A 604 32.90 0.64 37.36
C LEU A 604 33.38 -0.63 36.64
N GLN A 605 32.78 -1.78 36.94
CA GLN A 605 33.15 -3.06 36.30
C GLN A 605 32.69 -3.14 34.84
N LEU A 606 31.60 -2.47 34.47
CA LEU A 606 31.12 -2.43 33.09
C LEU A 606 31.95 -1.49 32.23
N VAL A 607 32.49 -0.41 32.79
CA VAL A 607 33.46 0.45 32.08
C VAL A 607 34.67 -0.37 31.64
N ARG A 608 35.17 -1.30 32.45
CA ARG A 608 36.28 -2.18 32.05
C ARG A 608 35.93 -3.07 30.86
N ARG A 609 34.69 -3.55 30.80
CA ARG A 609 34.19 -4.49 29.78
C ARG A 609 33.73 -3.80 28.48
N TYR A 610 33.26 -2.55 28.58
CA TYR A 610 32.73 -1.76 27.48
C TYR A 610 33.23 -0.31 27.61
N ARG A 611 34.51 -0.10 27.35
CA ARG A 611 35.22 1.16 27.63
C ARG A 611 34.71 2.34 26.80
N ASP A 612 34.24 2.05 25.59
CA ASP A 612 33.90 3.07 24.60
C ASP A 612 32.38 3.34 24.51
N VAL A 613 31.58 2.80 25.44
CA VAL A 613 30.14 3.11 25.49
C VAL A 613 29.93 4.50 26.05
N ALA A 614 29.37 5.39 25.23
CA ALA A 614 28.90 6.69 25.68
C ALA A 614 27.52 6.55 26.33
N PHE A 615 27.34 7.16 27.49
CA PHE A 615 26.12 7.15 28.28
C PHE A 615 25.48 8.54 28.28
N VAL A 616 24.22 8.63 27.85
CA VAL A 616 23.38 9.83 27.97
C VAL A 616 22.34 9.57 29.06
N ASP A 617 22.40 10.40 30.11
CA ASP A 617 21.54 10.27 31.27
C ASP A 617 20.16 10.93 31.04
N TYR A 618 19.21 10.61 31.91
CA TYR A 618 17.85 11.12 31.80
C TYR A 618 17.73 12.63 32.10
N GLU A 619 18.62 13.19 32.92
CA GLU A 619 18.60 14.62 33.26
C GLU A 619 19.06 15.48 32.08
N GLU A 620 20.02 14.99 31.29
CA GLU A 620 20.41 15.57 30.02
C GLU A 620 19.24 15.51 29.02
N LEU A 621 18.53 14.37 28.93
CA LEU A 621 17.33 14.28 28.07
C LEU A 621 16.24 15.26 28.51
N LYS A 622 15.99 15.37 29.82
CA LYS A 622 15.05 16.35 30.36
C LYS A 622 15.43 17.76 29.95
N THR A 623 16.69 18.13 30.13
CA THR A 623 17.17 19.48 29.82
C THR A 623 17.09 19.78 28.32
N LYS A 624 17.49 18.83 27.47
CA LYS A 624 17.63 19.03 26.02
C LYS A 624 16.35 18.81 25.23
N LEU A 625 15.51 17.86 25.64
CA LEU A 625 14.35 17.40 24.87
C LEU A 625 13.02 17.68 25.57
N PHE A 626 12.99 17.69 26.90
CA PHE A 626 11.74 17.82 27.66
C PHE A 626 11.59 19.17 28.37
N GLY A 627 12.61 20.03 28.36
CA GLY A 627 12.70 21.22 29.21
C GLY A 627 11.62 22.27 28.96
N ASP A 628 11.10 22.36 27.74
CA ASP A 628 9.97 23.24 27.41
C ASP A 628 8.62 22.71 27.94
N PHE A 629 8.54 21.42 28.25
CA PHE A 629 7.32 20.76 28.77
C PHE A 629 7.30 20.66 30.29
N LEU A 630 8.46 20.81 30.93
CA LEU A 630 8.64 20.72 32.39
C LEU A 630 8.62 22.09 33.08
N LYS A 631 8.49 23.17 32.31
CA LYS A 631 8.20 24.53 32.78
C LYS A 631 6.70 24.76 32.75
#